data_AF-A0A425I128-F1
#
_entry.id   AF-A0A425I128-F1
#
_cell.length_a   1.000
_cell.length_b   1.000
_cell.length_c   1.000
_cell.angle_alpha   90.00
_cell.angle_beta   90.00
_cell.angle_gamma   90.00
#
_symmetry.space_group_name_H-M   'P 1'
#
loop_
_entity.id
_entity.type
_entity.pdbx_description
1 polymer ?
#
loop_
_entity_poly.entity_id
_entity_poly.type
_entity_poly.pdbx_seq_one_letter_code
_entity_poly.pdbx_strand_id
1 'polypeptide(L)' 'FWGCFDEFNRINPEVLSVVTEQIRTIQMGLHQARTSIELLGKSLALVPTIGIFVTMNPGYAG' A
#
# COMPACT_ATOMS: atom_id res chain seq x y z
N PHE A 1 12.12 4.63 3.53
CA PHE A 1 11.93 4.47 2.07
C PHE A 1 10.56 5.00 1.70
N TRP A 2 10.45 5.76 0.61
CA TRP A 2 9.18 6.36 0.17
C TRP A 2 8.83 5.74 -1.19
N GLY A 3 7.61 5.20 -1.29
CA GLY A 3 7.10 4.58 -2.51
C GLY A 3 5.98 5.41 -3.10
N CYS A 4 6.03 5.67 -4.42
CA CYS A 4 4.96 6.32 -5.15
C CYS A 4 4.37 5.33 -6.16
N PHE A 5 3.07 5.08 -6.07
CA PHE A 5 2.29 4.36 -7.06
C PHE A 5 1.68 5.38 -8.02
N ASP A 6 2.31 5.54 -9.18
CA ASP A 6 1.83 6.46 -10.20
C ASP A 6 0.74 5.82 -11.07
N GLU A 7 -0.30 6.59 -11.42
CA GLU A 7 -1.44 6.14 -12.23
C GLU A 7 -2.09 4.85 -11.71
N PHE A 8 -2.29 4.77 -10.39
CA PHE A 8 -2.73 3.55 -9.69
C PHE A 8 -4.01 2.95 -10.26
N ASN A 9 -4.91 3.78 -10.80
CA ASN A 9 -6.14 3.33 -11.41
C ASN A 9 -5.97 2.66 -12.80
N ARG A 10 -4.81 2.73 -13.46
CA ARG A 10 -4.51 1.97 -14.71
C ARG A 10 -4.24 0.49 -14.50
N ILE A 11 -4.12 0.05 -13.24
CA ILE A 11 -3.88 -1.34 -12.89
C ILE A 11 -5.22 -2.11 -12.95
N ASN A 12 -5.19 -3.36 -13.44
CA ASN A 12 -6.36 -4.23 -13.48
C ASN A 12 -7.07 -4.23 -12.08
N PRO A 13 -8.39 -4.02 -12.02
CA PRO A 13 -9.15 -3.97 -10.77
C PRO A 13 -8.89 -5.14 -9.81
N GLU A 14 -8.65 -6.34 -10.33
CA GLU A 14 -8.33 -7.52 -9.51
C GLU A 14 -7.00 -7.36 -8.77
N VAL A 15 -5.99 -6.81 -9.45
CA VAL A 15 -4.67 -6.53 -8.87
C VAL A 15 -4.74 -5.32 -7.93
N LEU A 16 -5.58 -4.33 -8.26
CA LEU A 16 -5.81 -3.14 -7.44
C LEU A 16 -6.31 -3.50 -6.03
N SER A 17 -7.26 -4.43 -5.95
CA SER A 17 -7.83 -4.90 -4.68
C SER A 17 -6.76 -5.51 -3.78
N VAL A 18 -5.91 -6.38 -4.36
CA VAL A 18 -4.81 -7.03 -3.63
C VAL A 18 -3.78 -6.01 -3.13
N VAL A 19 -3.39 -5.04 -3.98
CA VAL A 19 -2.42 -4.01 -3.58
C VAL A 19 -3.01 -3.08 -2.51
N THR A 20 -4.29 -2.75 -2.60
CA THR A 20 -4.97 -1.90 -1.61
C THR A 20 -5.00 -2.56 -0.23
N GLU A 21 -5.29 -3.86 -0.15
CA GLU A 21 -5.31 -4.57 1.13
C GLU A 21 -3.89 -4.67 1.76
N GLN A 22 -2.86 -4.77 0.92
CA GLN A 22 -1.46 -4.71 1.39
C GLN A 22 -1.11 -3.34 1.95
N ILE A 23 -1.47 -2.25 1.24
CA ILE A 23 -1.24 -0.88 1.72
C ILE A 23 -1.99 -0.63 3.03
N ARG A 24 -3.23 -1.10 3.14
CA ARG A 24 -4.03 -1.00 4.37
C ARG A 24 -3.36 -1.71 5.55
N THR A 25 -2.83 -2.91 5.33
CA THR A 25 -2.10 -3.67 6.36
C THR A 25 -0.91 -2.87 6.90
N ILE A 26 -0.17 -2.20 6.01
CA ILE A 26 0.95 -1.33 6.38
C ILE A 26 0.46 -0.13 7.20
N GLN A 27 -0.58 0.56 6.74
CA GLN A 27 -1.16 1.71 7.43
C GLN A 27 -1.68 1.36 8.83
N MET A 28 -2.35 0.21 8.98
CA MET A 28 -2.81 -0.29 10.27
C MET A 28 -1.64 -0.62 11.22
N GLY A 29 -0.58 -1.24 10.70
CA GLY A 29 0.63 -1.50 11.48
C GLY A 29 1.27 -0.21 12.00
N LEU A 30 1.32 0.83 11.17
CA LEU A 30 1.87 2.15 11.55
C LEU A 30 0.98 2.83 12.60
N HIS A 31 -0.34 2.82 12.40
CA HIS A 31 -1.29 3.42 13.32
C HIS A 31 -1.25 2.76 14.71
N GLN A 32 -1.01 1.45 14.75
CA GLN A 32 -0.90 0.68 15.99
C GLN A 32 0.52 0.65 16.57
N ALA A 33 1.47 1.40 16.00
CA ALA A 33 2.88 1.43 16.40
C ALA A 33 3.53 0.03 16.51
N ARG A 34 3.14 -0.90 15.62
CA ARG A 34 3.74 -2.24 15.58
C ARG A 34 5.18 -2.17 15.08
N THR A 35 6.01 -3.08 15.55
CA THR A 35 7.40 -3.22 15.08
C THR A 35 7.52 -4.13 13.86
N SER A 36 6.49 -4.94 13.57
CA SER A 36 6.41 -5.79 12.39
C SER A 36 4.96 -6.03 11.93
N ILE A 37 4.82 -6.41 10.67
CA ILE A 37 3.55 -6.78 10.03
C ILE A 37 3.75 -8.06 9.21
N GLU A 38 2.67 -8.79 8.97
CA GLU A 38 2.68 -9.90 8.02
C GLU A 38 2.15 -9.41 6.67
N LEU A 39 2.91 -9.66 5.60
CA LEU A 39 2.54 -9.37 4.23
C LEU A 39 2.92 -10.56 3.36
N LEU A 40 1.98 -11.07 2.57
CA LEU A 40 2.20 -12.21 1.65
C LEU A 40 2.83 -13.43 2.36
N GLY A 41 2.39 -13.73 3.59
CA GLY A 41 2.91 -14.84 4.40
C GLY A 41 4.31 -14.62 4.95
N LYS A 42 4.84 -13.38 4.89
CA LYS A 42 6.17 -13.02 5.39
C LYS A 42 6.04 -11.98 6.49
N SER A 43 6.75 -12.18 7.59
CA SER A 43 6.92 -11.17 8.64
C SER A 43 7.96 -10.14 8.18
N LEU A 44 7.55 -8.88 8.11
CA LEU A 44 8.39 -7.75 7.71
C LEU A 44 8.49 -6.75 8.86
N ALA A 45 9.69 -6.22 9.09
CA ALA A 45 9.91 -5.14 10.04
C ALA A 45 9.25 -3.85 9.54
N LEU A 46 8.53 -3.16 10.43
CA LEU A 46 7.87 -1.91 10.10
C LEU A 46 8.75 -0.73 10.49
N VAL A 47 9.00 0.16 9.54
CA VAL A 47 9.81 1.37 9.75
C VAL A 47 8.88 2.58 9.80
N PRO A 48 8.78 3.32 10.91
CA PRO A 48 7.83 4.43 11.04
C PRO A 48 8.02 5.58 10.05
N THR A 49 9.20 5.67 9.43
CA THR A 49 9.56 6.72 8.46
C THR A 49 9.17 6.37 7.02
N ILE A 50 8.42 5.28 6.80
CA ILE A 50 7.92 4.97 5.45
C ILE A 50 6.76 5.87 5.07
N GLY A 51 6.69 6.22 3.79
CA GLY A 51 5.56 6.93 3.19
C GLY A 51 5.14 6.21 1.92
N ILE A 52 3.83 6.00 1.76
CA ILE A 52 3.23 5.45 0.54
C ILE A 52 2.32 6.52 -0.05
N PHE A 53 2.57 6.88 -1.31
CA PHE A 53 1.79 7.86 -2.05
C PHE A 53 1.15 7.17 -3.24
N VAL A 54 -0.12 7.50 -3.49
CA VAL A 54 -0.89 6.95 -4.59
C VAL A 54 -1.41 8.13 -5.40
N THR A 55 -1.07 8.19 -6.67
CA THR A 55 -1.68 9.14 -7.60
C THR A 55 -2.80 8.43 -8.35
N MET A 56 -3.93 9.10 -8.48
CA MET A 56 -5.05 8.64 -9.29
C MET A 56 -5.30 9.66 -10.39
N ASN A 57 -5.49 9.18 -11.62
CA ASN A 57 -5.87 10.07 -12.72
C ASN A 57 -7.40 10.14 -12.81
N PRO A 58 -8.06 11.27 -12.48
CA PRO A 58 -9.52 11.37 -12.46
C PRO A 58 -10.19 11.12 -13.82
N GLY A 59 -9.43 11.17 -14.93
CA GLY A 59 -9.92 10.87 -16.28
C GLY A 59 -9.89 9.39 -16.68
N TYR A 60 -9.34 8.50 -15.84
CA TYR A 60 -9.32 7.07 -16.14
C TYR A 60 -10.53 6.38 -15.51
N ALA A 61 -11.41 5.84 -16.36
CA ALA A 61 -12.74 5.36 -16.02
C ALA A 61 -12.81 3.93 -15.46
N GLY A 62 -11.68 3.21 -15.36
CA GLY A 62 -11.67 1.77 -15.13
C GLY A 62 -11.61 1.04 -16.46
#